data_AF-A0A6L7S6I4-F1
#
_entry.id   AF-A0A6L7S6I4-F1
#
_cell.length_a   1.000
_cell.length_b   1.000
_cell.length_c   1.000
_cell.angle_alpha   90.00
_cell.angle_beta   90.00
_cell.angle_gamma   90.00
#
_symmetry.space_group_name_H-M   'P 1'
#
loop_
_entity.id
_entity.type
_entity.pdbx_description
1 polymer ?
#
loop_
_entity_poly.entity_id
_entity_poly.type
_entity_poly.pdbx_seq_one_letter_code
_entity_poly.pdbx_strand_id
1 'polypeptide(L)'
;IGGVKKVGSVGIPFPYTDVKILRTTDDGPEECAIDEVGEICVSNPGVVAGGAYTEAEKNADLYHFGRYLRTGDLGRVDGDGYIWITGRAKDLIIRGGHNIDPAVIEEALAGHEAVAMAGAIGQPDAHAGELPCAYVELVAGASVAPEELAGFAEEKISERAALPKYIEIVDELPKTAVGKIFKPDLRRMAIRRVYNAALEADGHAARVADVAEDKRLGLVARLDGRDGADETAIAKTLGVYTRPWQWAD
;
A
#
# COMPACT_ATOMS: atom_id res chain seq x y z
N ILE A 1 12.30 6.37 -24.20
CA ILE A 1 11.00 5.69 -24.01
C ILE A 1 9.95 6.80 -23.95
N GLY A 2 9.05 6.87 -24.93
CA GLY A 2 8.21 8.05 -25.22
C GLY A 2 6.77 7.97 -24.69
N GLY A 3 6.56 7.32 -23.56
CA GLY A 3 5.23 7.23 -22.95
C GLY A 3 4.81 8.55 -22.29
N VAL A 4 3.54 8.93 -22.45
CA VAL A 4 2.89 9.99 -21.66
C VAL A 4 2.90 9.59 -20.17
N LYS A 5 3.18 10.53 -19.26
CA LYS A 5 3.11 10.26 -17.82
C LYS A 5 1.64 10.06 -17.42
N LYS A 6 1.28 8.86 -16.98
CA LYS A 6 -0.01 8.56 -16.35
C LYS A 6 0.18 8.56 -14.83
N VAL A 7 -0.50 9.45 -14.11
CA VAL A 7 -0.47 9.48 -12.64
C VAL A 7 -0.91 8.13 -12.08
N GLY A 8 -0.18 7.59 -11.11
CA GLY A 8 -0.45 6.29 -10.50
C GLY A 8 0.11 5.09 -11.27
N SER A 9 0.50 5.28 -12.54
CA SER A 9 1.22 4.26 -13.29
C SER A 9 2.73 4.32 -13.02
N VAL A 10 3.38 3.16 -12.98
CA VAL A 10 4.85 3.05 -12.94
C VAL A 10 5.48 3.10 -14.34
N GLY A 11 4.68 3.28 -15.38
CA GLY A 11 5.09 3.42 -16.77
C GLY A 11 4.95 2.13 -17.57
N ILE A 12 5.65 2.09 -18.71
CA ILE A 12 5.71 0.92 -19.60
C ILE A 12 7.00 0.12 -19.36
N PRO A 13 7.04 -1.18 -19.67
CA PRO A 13 8.25 -1.98 -19.54
C PRO A 13 9.47 -1.36 -20.23
N PHE A 14 10.63 -1.42 -19.58
CA PHE A 14 11.90 -1.05 -20.20
C PHE A 14 12.27 -2.04 -21.32
N PRO A 15 13.07 -1.64 -22.32
CA PRO A 15 13.64 -2.57 -23.29
C PRO A 15 14.27 -3.79 -22.61
N TYR A 16 14.08 -4.97 -23.22
CA TYR A 16 14.55 -6.25 -22.69
C TYR A 16 13.96 -6.66 -21.34
N THR A 17 12.89 -5.99 -20.88
CA THR A 17 12.12 -6.39 -19.71
C THR A 17 10.76 -6.89 -20.17
N ASP A 18 10.51 -8.16 -19.91
CA ASP A 18 9.21 -8.79 -20.10
C ASP A 18 8.45 -8.77 -18.76
N VAL A 19 7.24 -8.24 -18.78
CA VAL A 19 6.38 -8.09 -17.60
C VAL A 19 5.08 -8.83 -17.86
N LYS A 20 4.73 -9.74 -16.94
CA LYS A 20 3.45 -10.44 -16.94
C LYS A 20 2.69 -10.14 -15.66
N ILE A 21 1.36 -10.09 -15.77
CA ILE A 21 0.46 -10.07 -14.61
C ILE A 21 -0.06 -11.49 -14.46
N LEU A 22 0.32 -12.17 -13.39
CA LEU A 22 0.01 -13.59 -13.18
C LEU A 22 -0.83 -13.80 -11.93
N ARG A 23 -1.80 -14.70 -12.00
CA ARG A 23 -2.52 -15.24 -10.82
C ARG A 23 -2.16 -16.69 -10.59
N THR A 24 -2.10 -17.11 -9.33
CA THR A 24 -1.93 -18.52 -8.99
C THR A 24 -3.29 -19.20 -8.94
N THR A 25 -3.46 -20.26 -9.73
CA THR A 25 -4.65 -21.13 -9.72
C THR A 25 -4.25 -22.55 -9.29
N ASP A 26 -5.24 -23.42 -9.10
CA ASP A 26 -5.00 -24.84 -8.77
C ASP A 26 -4.22 -25.58 -9.88
N ASP A 27 -4.39 -25.15 -11.14
CA ASP A 27 -3.68 -25.69 -12.31
C ASP A 27 -2.31 -25.02 -12.55
N GLY A 28 -1.91 -24.08 -11.68
CA GLY A 28 -0.67 -23.33 -11.76
C GLY A 28 -0.85 -21.85 -12.11
N PRO A 29 0.24 -21.13 -12.42
CA PRO A 29 0.16 -19.71 -12.77
C PRO A 29 -0.54 -19.51 -14.12
N GLU A 30 -1.44 -18.53 -14.17
CA GLU A 30 -2.18 -18.10 -15.36
C GLU A 30 -1.99 -16.60 -15.58
N GLU A 31 -1.90 -16.16 -16.83
CA GLU A 31 -1.79 -14.73 -17.18
C GLU A 31 -3.15 -14.04 -17.14
N CYS A 32 -3.21 -12.92 -16.41
CA CYS A 32 -4.40 -12.10 -16.27
C CYS A 32 -4.71 -11.33 -17.56
N ALA A 33 -5.99 -11.07 -17.81
CA ALA A 33 -6.43 -10.23 -18.92
C ALA A 33 -6.01 -8.75 -18.73
N ILE A 34 -6.17 -7.95 -19.79
CA ILE A 34 -6.01 -6.49 -19.69
C ILE A 34 -6.91 -5.96 -18.58
N ASP A 35 -6.37 -5.06 -17.77
CA ASP A 35 -7.00 -4.46 -16.60
C ASP A 35 -7.35 -5.43 -15.45
N GLU A 36 -7.02 -6.72 -15.55
CA GLU A 36 -7.21 -7.66 -14.46
C GLU A 36 -6.01 -7.63 -13.50
N VAL A 37 -6.30 -7.62 -12.19
CA VAL A 37 -5.28 -7.56 -11.14
C VAL A 37 -4.71 -8.95 -10.86
N GLY A 38 -3.39 -9.05 -10.88
CA GLY A 38 -2.61 -10.21 -10.46
C GLY A 38 -1.26 -9.79 -9.90
N GLU A 39 -0.37 -10.75 -9.66
CA GLU A 39 1.01 -10.48 -9.23
C GLU A 39 1.87 -10.03 -10.43
N ILE A 40 2.56 -8.90 -10.27
CA ILE A 40 3.51 -8.40 -11.25
C ILE A 40 4.73 -9.33 -11.23
N CYS A 41 5.02 -9.93 -12.38
CA CYS A 41 6.13 -10.85 -12.55
C CYS A 41 7.05 -10.38 -13.67
N VAL A 42 8.36 -10.34 -13.41
CA VAL A 42 9.33 -9.70 -14.31
C VAL A 42 10.41 -10.68 -14.77
N SER A 43 10.80 -10.59 -16.04
CA SER A 43 11.91 -11.35 -16.62
C SER A 43 12.77 -10.40 -17.45
N ASN A 44 14.02 -10.23 -17.06
CA ASN A 44 14.99 -9.37 -17.73
C ASN A 44 16.42 -9.90 -17.52
N PRO A 45 17.46 -9.35 -18.17
CA PRO A 45 18.84 -9.83 -18.03
C PRO A 45 19.41 -9.80 -16.59
N GLY A 46 18.83 -9.03 -15.68
CA GLY A 46 19.20 -8.99 -14.26
C GLY A 46 18.48 -10.04 -13.40
N VAL A 47 17.49 -10.74 -13.94
CA VAL A 47 16.76 -11.81 -13.24
C VAL A 47 17.46 -13.15 -13.50
N VAL A 48 18.14 -13.68 -12.48
CA VAL A 48 18.80 -14.99 -12.53
C VAL A 48 17.96 -16.02 -11.78
N ALA A 49 17.14 -16.77 -12.54
CA ALA A 49 16.26 -17.79 -11.98
C ALA A 49 17.04 -18.84 -11.16
N GLY A 50 16.55 -19.14 -9.95
CA GLY A 50 17.13 -20.14 -9.06
C GLY A 50 18.38 -19.71 -8.28
N GLY A 51 18.82 -18.45 -8.38
CA GLY A 51 20.05 -17.96 -7.74
C GLY A 51 19.90 -16.69 -6.91
N ALA A 52 18.68 -16.30 -6.53
CA ALA A 52 18.46 -15.05 -5.79
C ALA A 52 18.92 -15.14 -4.33
N TYR A 53 18.69 -16.29 -3.69
CA TYR A 53 19.12 -16.56 -2.31
C TYR A 53 20.03 -17.78 -2.24
N THR A 54 20.94 -17.79 -1.27
CA THR A 54 21.78 -18.96 -0.96
C THR A 54 20.98 -20.10 -0.32
N GLU A 55 19.87 -19.76 0.35
CA GLU A 55 18.93 -20.71 0.93
C GLU A 55 17.95 -21.20 -0.15
N ALA A 56 17.99 -22.50 -0.48
CA ALA A 56 17.18 -23.08 -1.54
C ALA A 56 15.67 -22.91 -1.32
N GLU A 57 15.20 -23.01 -0.08
CA GLU A 57 13.78 -22.83 0.29
C GLU A 57 13.25 -21.45 -0.10
N LYS A 58 14.07 -20.39 0.02
CA LYS A 58 13.70 -19.02 -0.36
C LYS A 58 13.55 -18.83 -1.87
N ASN A 59 14.07 -19.75 -2.68
CA ASN A 59 13.96 -19.70 -4.14
C ASN A 59 12.82 -20.56 -4.70
N ALA A 60 12.23 -21.48 -3.92
CA ALA A 60 11.33 -22.51 -4.42
C ALA A 60 10.10 -21.94 -5.14
N ASP A 61 9.48 -20.90 -4.55
CA ASP A 61 8.28 -20.26 -5.10
C ASP A 61 8.55 -18.88 -5.67
N LEU A 62 9.82 -18.52 -5.92
CA LEU A 62 10.20 -17.16 -6.29
C LEU A 62 10.00 -16.86 -7.79
N TYR A 63 9.83 -17.91 -8.60
CA TYR A 63 9.73 -17.79 -10.06
C TYR A 63 8.51 -18.52 -10.62
N HIS A 64 7.72 -17.82 -11.43
CA HIS A 64 6.75 -18.48 -12.30
C HIS A 64 7.38 -18.88 -13.63
N PHE A 65 6.95 -20.03 -14.14
CA PHE A 65 7.45 -20.64 -15.38
C PHE A 65 8.99 -20.76 -15.43
N GLY A 66 9.65 -20.84 -14.27
CA GLY A 66 11.11 -20.92 -14.15
C GLY A 66 11.90 -19.70 -14.65
N ARG A 67 11.26 -18.56 -14.95
CA ARG A 67 11.95 -17.38 -15.51
C ARG A 67 11.40 -16.01 -15.09
N TYR A 68 10.15 -15.95 -14.62
CA TYR A 68 9.53 -14.69 -14.22
C TYR A 68 9.62 -14.56 -12.70
N LEU A 69 10.45 -13.63 -12.24
CA LEU A 69 10.57 -13.29 -10.82
C LEU A 69 9.24 -12.72 -10.33
N ARG A 70 8.68 -13.31 -9.29
CA ARG A 70 7.51 -12.82 -8.57
C ARG A 70 7.93 -11.64 -7.70
N THR A 71 7.43 -10.44 -7.98
CA THR A 71 7.87 -9.24 -7.23
C THR A 71 7.16 -9.09 -5.89
N GLY A 72 6.05 -9.80 -5.67
CA GLY A 72 5.16 -9.61 -4.53
C GLY A 72 4.21 -8.41 -4.68
N ASP A 73 4.33 -7.63 -5.75
CA ASP A 73 3.45 -6.48 -6.02
C ASP A 73 2.22 -6.94 -6.79
N LEU A 74 1.04 -6.46 -6.40
CA LEU A 74 -0.18 -6.65 -7.17
C LEU A 74 -0.35 -5.48 -8.12
N GLY A 75 -0.78 -5.78 -9.34
CA GLY A 75 -1.01 -4.77 -10.34
C GLY A 75 -1.72 -5.30 -11.57
N ARG A 76 -1.85 -4.41 -12.54
CA ARG A 76 -2.47 -4.68 -13.84
C ARG A 76 -1.68 -3.98 -14.95
N VAL A 77 -1.86 -4.46 -16.17
CA VAL A 77 -1.45 -3.76 -17.39
C VAL A 77 -2.70 -3.22 -18.08
N ASP A 78 -2.70 -1.94 -18.41
CA ASP A 78 -3.82 -1.31 -19.13
C ASP A 78 -3.75 -1.52 -20.64
N GLY A 79 -4.81 -1.11 -21.36
CA GLY A 79 -4.89 -1.26 -22.81
C GLY A 79 -3.81 -0.52 -23.62
N ASP A 80 -3.10 0.43 -23.00
CA ASP A 80 -1.98 1.15 -23.60
C ASP A 80 -0.60 0.56 -23.20
N GLY A 81 -0.59 -0.55 -22.46
CA GLY A 81 0.61 -1.24 -22.00
C GLY A 81 1.27 -0.66 -20.74
N TYR A 82 0.59 0.24 -20.03
CA TYR A 82 1.10 0.83 -18.79
C TYR A 82 0.84 -0.09 -17.61
N ILE A 83 1.82 -0.20 -16.72
CA ILE A 83 1.75 -0.99 -15.50
C ILE A 83 1.22 -0.11 -14.37
N TRP A 84 0.28 -0.65 -13.61
CA TRP A 84 -0.35 0.00 -12.47
C TRP A 84 -0.20 -0.89 -11.24
N ILE A 85 0.46 -0.39 -10.19
CA ILE A 85 0.56 -1.11 -8.91
C ILE A 85 -0.71 -0.81 -8.11
N THR A 86 -1.47 -1.84 -7.79
CA THR A 86 -2.72 -1.76 -7.04
C THR A 86 -2.54 -2.17 -5.58
N GLY A 87 -1.46 -2.89 -5.26
CA GLY A 87 -1.15 -3.28 -3.90
C GLY A 87 0.00 -4.27 -3.84
N ARG A 88 -0.07 -5.17 -2.87
CA ARG A 88 0.92 -6.23 -2.66
C ARG A 88 0.22 -7.52 -2.27
N ALA A 89 0.79 -8.65 -2.69
CA ALA A 89 0.31 -9.98 -2.31
C ALA A 89 0.59 -10.26 -0.82
N LYS A 90 1.58 -9.58 -0.25
CA LYS A 90 1.90 -9.55 1.18
C LYS A 90 1.61 -8.15 1.72
N ASP A 91 1.30 -8.00 3.00
CA ASP A 91 1.09 -6.68 3.59
C ASP A 91 2.42 -5.92 3.75
N LEU A 92 3.01 -5.40 2.68
CA LEU A 92 4.27 -4.63 2.70
C LEU A 92 3.99 -3.15 2.37
N ILE A 93 4.78 -2.24 2.95
CA ILE A 93 4.69 -0.79 2.71
C ILE A 93 5.70 -0.41 1.63
N ILE A 94 5.27 0.32 0.61
CA ILE A 94 6.15 0.73 -0.52
C ILE A 94 6.46 2.23 -0.42
N ARG A 95 7.60 2.54 0.18
CA ARG A 95 8.06 3.93 0.35
C ARG A 95 9.09 4.27 -0.72
N GLY A 96 8.66 4.93 -1.80
CA GLY A 96 9.55 5.37 -2.87
C GLY A 96 10.26 4.21 -3.58
N GLY A 97 9.60 3.05 -3.69
CA GLY A 97 10.17 1.82 -4.23
C GLY A 97 10.97 0.98 -3.23
N HIS A 98 11.12 1.44 -1.98
CA HIS A 98 11.70 0.66 -0.89
C HIS A 98 10.62 -0.13 -0.15
N ASN A 99 10.90 -1.41 0.06
CA ASN A 99 9.95 -2.38 0.59
C ASN A 99 10.16 -2.56 2.09
N ILE A 100 9.18 -2.15 2.88
CA ILE A 100 9.22 -2.19 4.34
C ILE A 100 8.23 -3.26 4.82
N ASP A 101 8.68 -4.14 5.70
CA ASP A 101 7.82 -5.08 6.41
C ASP A 101 7.16 -4.38 7.62
N PRO A 102 5.82 -4.25 7.67
CA PRO A 102 5.12 -3.74 8.84
C PRO A 102 5.45 -4.46 10.13
N ALA A 103 5.82 -5.74 10.08
CA ALA A 103 6.15 -6.52 11.27
C ALA A 103 7.28 -5.86 12.08
N VAL A 104 8.27 -5.25 11.40
CA VAL A 104 9.37 -4.52 12.06
C VAL A 104 8.84 -3.37 12.94
N ILE A 105 7.77 -2.70 12.49
CA ILE A 105 7.12 -1.60 13.22
C ILE A 105 6.22 -2.15 14.33
N GLU A 106 5.43 -3.18 14.00
CA GLU A 106 4.47 -3.81 14.91
C GLU A 106 5.18 -4.46 16.10
N GLU A 107 6.23 -5.24 15.85
CA GLU A 107 7.06 -5.89 16.87
C GLU A 107 7.81 -4.87 17.73
N ALA A 108 8.33 -3.79 17.12
CA ALA A 108 8.97 -2.72 17.85
C ALA A 108 7.99 -2.06 18.83
N LEU A 109 6.81 -1.64 18.35
CA LEU A 109 5.80 -0.99 19.20
C LEU A 109 5.19 -1.93 20.24
N ALA A 110 4.99 -3.21 19.90
CA ALA A 110 4.52 -4.23 20.85
C ALA A 110 5.50 -4.48 22.01
N GLY A 111 6.75 -4.04 21.89
CA GLY A 111 7.73 -4.07 22.98
C GLY A 111 7.51 -2.99 24.06
N HIS A 112 6.61 -2.03 23.85
CA HIS A 112 6.31 -0.98 24.82
C HIS A 112 5.26 -1.44 25.83
N GLU A 113 5.46 -1.20 27.13
CA GLU A 113 4.60 -1.74 28.21
C GLU A 113 3.13 -1.29 28.14
N ALA A 114 2.88 -0.09 27.64
CA ALA A 114 1.53 0.45 27.48
C ALA A 114 0.78 -0.12 26.25
N VAL A 115 1.46 -0.80 25.32
CA VAL A 115 0.89 -1.24 24.04
C VAL A 115 0.34 -2.66 24.18
N ALA A 116 -0.96 -2.84 23.92
CA ALA A 116 -1.57 -4.16 23.82
C ALA A 116 -1.35 -4.76 22.42
N MET A 117 -1.59 -3.94 21.38
CA MET A 117 -1.42 -4.34 19.99
C MET A 117 -1.07 -3.12 19.12
N ALA A 118 -0.33 -3.36 18.05
CA ALA A 118 -0.01 -2.35 17.05
C ALA A 118 -0.25 -2.91 15.64
N GLY A 119 -0.87 -2.11 14.78
CA GLY A 119 -1.05 -2.40 13.36
C GLY A 119 -0.39 -1.34 12.50
N ALA A 120 0.59 -1.74 11.68
CA ALA A 120 1.30 -0.85 10.78
C ALA A 120 0.88 -1.05 9.32
N ILE A 121 0.69 0.07 8.63
CA ILE A 121 0.26 0.15 7.22
C ILE A 121 1.00 1.28 6.49
N GLY A 122 0.93 1.26 5.17
CA GLY A 122 1.33 2.39 4.33
C GLY A 122 0.17 3.37 4.22
N GLN A 123 0.34 4.59 4.72
CA GLN A 123 -0.60 5.69 4.45
C GLN A 123 -0.25 6.35 3.11
N PRO A 124 -1.23 6.91 2.36
CA PRO A 124 -0.94 7.63 1.13
C PRO A 124 0.01 8.81 1.35
N ASP A 125 0.96 8.97 0.44
CA ASP A 125 1.88 10.11 0.41
C ASP A 125 2.10 10.60 -1.02
N ALA A 126 2.12 11.92 -1.21
CA ALA A 126 2.20 12.55 -2.53
C ALA A 126 3.59 12.40 -3.20
N HIS A 127 4.64 12.08 -2.42
CA HIS A 127 6.01 12.02 -2.92
C HIS A 127 6.55 10.59 -2.96
N ALA A 128 6.41 9.86 -1.85
CA ALA A 128 6.91 8.50 -1.69
C ALA A 128 5.88 7.42 -2.09
N GLY A 129 4.65 7.80 -2.44
CA GLY A 129 3.54 6.87 -2.68
C GLY A 129 2.93 6.40 -1.36
N GLU A 130 3.75 5.79 -0.49
CA GLU A 130 3.34 5.41 0.87
C GLU A 130 4.36 5.84 1.92
N LEU A 131 3.87 6.17 3.11
CA LEU A 131 4.68 6.35 4.32
C LEU A 131 4.21 5.40 5.42
N PRO A 132 5.11 4.87 6.26
CA PRO A 132 4.70 4.05 7.38
C PRO A 132 3.83 4.83 8.37
N CYS A 133 2.75 4.21 8.81
CA CYS A 133 1.79 4.71 9.79
C CYS A 133 1.41 3.54 10.70
N ALA A 134 1.25 3.80 12.00
CA ALA A 134 0.83 2.81 12.97
C ALA A 134 -0.43 3.23 13.72
N TYR A 135 -1.29 2.26 14.01
CA TYR A 135 -2.41 2.41 14.92
C TYR A 135 -2.18 1.50 16.11
N VAL A 136 -2.45 2.00 17.31
CA VAL A 136 -2.06 1.36 18.56
C VAL A 136 -3.26 1.24 19.48
N GLU A 137 -3.51 0.03 19.97
CA GLU A 137 -4.45 -0.24 21.05
C GLU A 137 -3.65 -0.40 22.34
N LEU A 138 -4.02 0.31 23.40
CA LEU A 138 -3.32 0.27 24.68
C LEU A 138 -3.81 -0.88 25.56
N VAL A 139 -2.94 -1.29 26.49
CA VAL A 139 -3.35 -2.14 27.61
C VAL A 139 -4.39 -1.39 28.45
N ALA A 140 -5.40 -2.11 28.95
CA ALA A 140 -6.46 -1.52 29.76
C ALA A 140 -5.90 -0.71 30.95
N GLY A 141 -6.26 0.57 31.00
CA GLY A 141 -5.83 1.51 32.05
C GLY A 141 -4.44 2.14 31.82
N ALA A 142 -3.74 1.78 30.75
CA ALA A 142 -2.50 2.45 30.36
C ALA A 142 -2.80 3.79 29.66
N SER A 143 -1.83 4.70 29.71
CA SER A 143 -1.85 5.98 29.00
C SER A 143 -0.44 6.29 28.54
N VAL A 144 -0.29 6.62 27.26
CA VAL A 144 0.99 6.98 26.64
C VAL A 144 0.68 7.99 25.53
N ALA A 145 1.59 8.92 25.28
CA ALA A 145 1.42 9.88 24.18
C ALA A 145 1.93 9.28 22.85
N PRO A 146 1.31 9.59 21.69
CA PRO A 146 1.81 9.14 20.39
C PRO A 146 3.28 9.53 20.14
N GLU A 147 3.72 10.68 20.64
CA GLU A 147 5.10 11.17 20.52
C GLU A 147 6.09 10.30 21.30
N GLU A 148 5.67 9.76 22.44
CA GLU A 148 6.47 8.83 23.25
C GLU A 148 6.62 7.48 22.53
N LEU A 149 5.54 6.99 21.93
CA LEU A 149 5.60 5.79 21.08
C LEU A 149 6.47 6.00 19.83
N ALA A 150 6.46 7.20 19.24
CA ALA A 150 7.33 7.54 18.13
C ALA A 150 8.81 7.54 18.56
N GLY A 151 9.13 8.14 19.71
CA GLY A 151 10.48 8.10 20.28
C GLY A 151 10.94 6.68 20.58
N PHE A 152 10.07 5.85 21.17
CA PHE A 152 10.36 4.44 21.41
C PHE A 152 10.61 3.66 20.11
N ALA A 153 9.81 3.90 19.07
CA ALA A 153 10.01 3.30 17.76
C ALA A 153 11.35 3.71 17.14
N GLU A 154 11.78 4.97 17.30
CA GLU A 154 13.08 5.46 16.84
C GLU A 154 14.27 4.73 17.50
N GLU A 155 14.14 4.36 18.77
CA GLU A 155 15.17 3.59 19.48
C GLU A 155 15.21 2.11 19.07
N LYS A 156 14.06 1.53 18.72
CA LYS A 156 13.93 0.07 18.45
C LYS A 156 14.08 -0.29 16.98
N ILE A 157 13.68 0.59 16.07
CA ILE A 157 13.68 0.33 14.63
C ILE A 157 15.00 0.83 14.04
N SER A 158 15.85 -0.11 13.63
CA SER A 158 17.12 0.20 12.96
C SER A 158 16.93 0.74 11.53
N GLU A 159 15.86 0.31 10.86
CA GLU A 159 15.54 0.75 9.52
C GLU A 159 14.87 2.13 9.52
N ARG A 160 15.65 3.18 9.26
CA ARG A 160 15.16 4.57 9.24
C ARG A 160 13.96 4.79 8.29
N ALA A 161 13.87 4.01 7.22
CA ALA A 161 12.75 4.10 6.27
C ALA A 161 11.42 3.59 6.87
N ALA A 162 11.48 2.66 7.83
CA ALA A 162 10.35 2.03 8.50
C ALA A 162 9.76 2.85 9.65
N LEU A 163 10.45 3.89 10.12
CA LEU A 163 9.96 4.75 11.19
C LEU A 163 8.57 5.34 10.84
N PRO A 164 7.54 5.09 11.68
CA PRO A 164 6.21 5.65 11.48
C PRO A 164 6.25 7.17 11.38
N LYS A 165 5.58 7.72 10.36
CA LYS A 165 5.35 9.16 10.21
C LYS A 165 4.05 9.62 10.85
N TYR A 166 3.27 8.68 11.33
CA TYR A 166 2.04 8.91 12.05
C TYR A 166 1.80 7.72 12.99
N ILE A 167 1.43 8.04 14.24
CA ILE A 167 0.97 7.07 15.23
C ILE A 167 -0.34 7.60 15.79
N GLU A 168 -1.37 6.77 15.81
CA GLU A 168 -2.65 7.07 16.44
C GLU A 168 -3.02 5.98 17.43
N ILE A 169 -3.40 6.41 18.63
CA ILE A 169 -3.92 5.54 19.65
C ILE A 169 -5.43 5.46 19.45
N VAL A 170 -5.93 4.24 19.29
CA VAL A 170 -7.35 3.96 19.08
C VAL A 170 -7.92 3.17 20.25
N ASP A 171 -9.21 3.34 20.51
CA ASP A 171 -9.90 2.61 21.57
C ASP A 171 -9.88 1.10 21.31
N GLU A 172 -10.06 0.70 20.05
CA GLU A 172 -10.01 -0.70 19.62
C GLU A 172 -9.51 -0.80 18.18
N LEU A 173 -8.55 -1.70 17.94
CA LEU A 173 -8.12 -2.02 16.58
C LEU A 173 -9.16 -2.89 15.86
N PRO A 174 -9.42 -2.66 14.57
CA PRO A 174 -10.28 -3.55 13.78
C PRO A 174 -9.64 -4.94 13.73
N LYS A 175 -10.43 -5.96 14.09
CA LYS A 175 -10.00 -7.35 14.21
C LYS A 175 -10.88 -8.26 13.35
N THR A 176 -10.27 -9.29 12.78
CA THR A 176 -10.97 -10.41 12.15
C THR A 176 -11.71 -11.24 13.20
N ALA A 177 -12.61 -12.14 12.78
CA ALA A 177 -13.32 -13.05 13.68
C ALA A 177 -12.40 -13.96 14.52
N VAL A 178 -11.14 -14.12 14.11
CA VAL A 178 -10.10 -14.89 14.83
C VAL A 178 -9.14 -14.00 15.62
N GLY A 179 -9.45 -12.71 15.80
CA GLY A 179 -8.70 -11.77 16.64
C GLY A 179 -7.46 -11.14 16.01
N LYS A 180 -7.13 -11.45 14.74
CA LYS A 180 -6.02 -10.79 14.03
C LYS A 180 -6.40 -9.40 13.58
N ILE A 181 -5.46 -8.45 13.65
CA ILE A 181 -5.65 -7.08 13.14
C ILE A 181 -6.06 -7.12 11.67
N PHE A 182 -7.15 -6.42 11.34
CA PHE A 182 -7.67 -6.30 10.00
C PHE A 182 -7.13 -5.04 9.33
N LYS A 183 -5.92 -5.15 8.77
CA LYS A 183 -5.20 -4.03 8.11
C LYS A 183 -5.97 -3.29 7.01
N PRO A 184 -6.89 -3.90 6.24
CA PRO A 184 -7.71 -3.16 5.28
C PRO A 184 -8.47 -1.98 5.90
N ASP A 185 -9.02 -2.13 7.10
CA ASP A 185 -9.72 -1.02 7.76
C ASP A 185 -8.77 0.10 8.19
N LEU A 186 -7.57 -0.24 8.67
CA LEU A 186 -6.53 0.74 8.98
C LEU A 186 -6.10 1.55 7.75
N ARG A 187 -6.04 0.90 6.57
CA ARG A 187 -5.78 1.58 5.30
C ARG A 187 -6.93 2.52 4.91
N ARG A 188 -8.19 2.10 5.10
CA ARG A 188 -9.38 2.95 4.86
C ARG A 188 -9.36 4.19 5.77
N MET A 189 -9.02 4.02 7.05
CA MET A 189 -8.85 5.11 8.00
C MET A 189 -7.75 6.09 7.54
N ALA A 190 -6.60 5.56 7.12
CA ALA A 190 -5.48 6.38 6.66
C ALA A 190 -5.81 7.16 5.38
N ILE A 191 -6.45 6.51 4.39
CA ILE A 191 -6.88 7.16 3.15
C ILE A 191 -7.87 8.30 3.47
N ARG A 192 -8.89 8.02 4.28
CA ARG A 192 -9.87 9.03 4.71
C ARG A 192 -9.19 10.22 5.39
N ARG A 193 -8.29 9.96 6.36
CA ARG A 193 -7.55 11.00 7.09
C ARG A 193 -6.73 11.87 6.14
N VAL A 194 -5.87 11.24 5.33
CA VAL A 194 -4.93 11.97 4.45
C VAL A 194 -5.69 12.78 3.41
N TYR A 195 -6.75 12.23 2.81
CA TYR A 195 -7.49 12.92 1.76
C TYR A 195 -8.33 14.05 2.32
N ASN A 196 -8.99 13.86 3.46
CA ASN A 196 -9.72 14.95 4.10
C ASN A 196 -8.80 16.10 4.52
N ALA A 197 -7.59 15.80 5.01
CA ALA A 197 -6.61 16.82 5.34
C ALA A 197 -6.13 17.58 4.09
N ALA A 198 -5.87 16.89 2.98
CA ALA A 198 -5.48 17.51 1.71
C ALA A 198 -6.61 18.39 1.13
N LEU A 199 -7.85 17.88 1.15
CA LEU A 199 -9.02 18.62 0.68
C LEU A 199 -9.23 19.90 1.50
N GLU A 200 -9.09 19.81 2.82
CA GLU A 200 -9.24 20.96 3.72
C GLU A 200 -8.16 22.01 3.53
N ALA A 201 -6.90 21.58 3.40
CA ALA A 201 -5.78 22.48 3.19
C ALA A 201 -5.94 23.32 1.90
N ASP A 202 -6.55 22.74 0.87
CA ASP A 202 -6.84 23.41 -0.40
C ASP A 202 -8.22 24.09 -0.43
N GLY A 203 -8.97 24.07 0.69
CA GLY A 203 -10.24 24.78 0.85
C GLY A 203 -11.45 24.10 0.20
N HIS A 204 -11.38 22.81 -0.09
CA HIS A 204 -12.49 22.05 -0.68
C HIS A 204 -13.53 21.67 0.37
N ALA A 205 -14.82 21.83 0.02
CA ALA A 205 -15.93 21.37 0.85
C ALA A 205 -16.17 19.86 0.76
N ALA A 206 -15.67 19.21 -0.30
CA ALA A 206 -15.79 17.78 -0.50
C ALA A 206 -15.05 17.01 0.61
N ARG A 207 -15.57 15.84 0.99
CA ARG A 207 -15.01 14.98 2.04
C ARG A 207 -15.12 13.52 1.64
N VAL A 208 -14.22 12.69 2.13
CA VAL A 208 -14.29 11.23 1.96
C VAL A 208 -15.45 10.67 2.79
N ALA A 209 -16.49 10.21 2.08
CA ALA A 209 -17.66 9.53 2.63
C ALA A 209 -17.27 8.15 3.18
N ASP A 210 -16.60 7.37 2.35
CA ASP A 210 -16.00 6.08 2.68
C ASP A 210 -14.89 5.67 1.70
N VAL A 211 -14.30 4.51 1.95
CA VAL A 211 -13.24 3.94 1.10
C VAL A 211 -13.64 2.52 0.74
N ALA A 212 -14.04 2.34 -0.51
CA ALA A 212 -14.57 1.10 -1.05
C ALA A 212 -13.50 0.30 -1.78
N GLU A 213 -13.71 -1.02 -1.88
CA GLU A 213 -12.86 -1.89 -2.68
C GLU A 213 -13.43 -1.99 -4.10
N ASP A 214 -12.57 -1.71 -5.08
CA ASP A 214 -12.84 -1.87 -6.50
C ASP A 214 -11.93 -2.97 -7.08
N LYS A 215 -12.50 -3.84 -7.92
CA LYS A 215 -11.80 -5.02 -8.45
C LYS A 215 -10.61 -4.67 -9.34
N ARG A 216 -10.62 -3.51 -9.97
CA ARG A 216 -9.57 -3.04 -10.90
C ARG A 216 -8.63 -2.03 -10.25
N LEU A 217 -9.18 -1.19 -9.38
CA LEU A 217 -8.51 -0.02 -8.83
C LEU A 217 -7.99 -0.23 -7.40
N GLY A 218 -8.41 -1.30 -6.72
CA GLY A 218 -8.12 -1.53 -5.31
C GLY A 218 -8.97 -0.62 -4.42
N LEU A 219 -8.39 -0.09 -3.34
CA LEU A 219 -9.11 0.85 -2.47
C LEU A 219 -9.31 2.21 -3.16
N VAL A 220 -10.57 2.61 -3.32
CA VAL A 220 -11.00 3.88 -3.92
C VAL A 220 -11.67 4.74 -2.85
N ALA A 221 -11.22 5.99 -2.70
CA ALA A 221 -11.91 6.95 -1.84
C ALA A 221 -13.17 7.48 -2.54
N ARG A 222 -14.34 7.37 -1.91
CA ARG A 222 -15.59 7.94 -2.44
C ARG A 222 -15.89 9.25 -1.72
N LEU A 223 -16.09 10.32 -2.49
CA LEU A 223 -16.27 11.67 -1.98
C LEU A 223 -17.74 12.08 -1.99
N ASP A 224 -18.16 12.75 -0.91
CA ASP A 224 -19.41 13.52 -0.85
C ASP A 224 -19.15 15.00 -1.14
N GLY A 225 -20.23 15.78 -1.30
CA GLY A 225 -20.15 17.22 -1.49
C GLY A 225 -19.90 17.64 -2.94
N ARG A 226 -20.45 16.87 -3.90
CA ARG A 226 -20.33 17.13 -5.34
C ARG A 226 -20.95 18.46 -5.77
N ASP A 227 -22.06 18.84 -5.15
CA ASP A 227 -22.79 20.04 -5.52
C ASP A 227 -21.96 21.31 -5.26
N GLY A 228 -21.61 22.01 -6.33
CA GLY A 228 -20.77 23.21 -6.28
C GLY A 228 -19.26 22.92 -6.15
N ALA A 229 -18.84 21.66 -6.22
CA ALA A 229 -17.42 21.30 -6.20
C ALA A 229 -16.73 21.63 -7.53
N ASP A 230 -15.53 22.20 -7.45
CA ASP A 230 -14.63 22.29 -8.59
C ASP A 230 -13.88 20.95 -8.75
N GLU A 231 -14.42 20.08 -9.60
CA GLU A 231 -13.86 18.75 -9.88
C GLU A 231 -12.42 18.83 -10.42
N THR A 232 -12.06 19.88 -11.17
CA THR A 232 -10.70 20.04 -11.71
C THR A 232 -9.72 20.38 -10.58
N ALA A 233 -10.14 21.25 -9.65
CA ALA A 233 -9.33 21.60 -8.50
C ALA A 233 -9.16 20.40 -7.55
N ILE A 234 -10.22 19.63 -7.29
CA ILE A 234 -10.13 18.39 -6.49
C ILE A 234 -9.23 17.35 -7.17
N ALA A 235 -9.36 17.17 -8.48
CA ALA A 235 -8.49 16.26 -9.24
C ALA A 235 -7.01 16.68 -9.16
N LYS A 236 -6.72 17.98 -9.10
CA LYS A 236 -5.36 18.48 -8.88
C LYS A 236 -4.87 18.19 -7.46
N THR A 237 -5.71 18.37 -6.44
CA THR A 237 -5.38 18.11 -5.03
C THR A 237 -5.15 16.63 -4.76
N LEU A 238 -6.05 15.76 -5.19
CA LEU A 238 -5.98 14.33 -4.89
C LEU A 238 -5.19 13.52 -5.94
N GLY A 239 -5.02 14.06 -7.15
CA GLY A 239 -4.28 13.42 -8.24
C GLY A 239 -2.76 13.36 -8.02
N VAL A 240 -2.25 13.78 -6.86
CA VAL A 240 -0.84 13.54 -6.49
C VAL A 240 -0.66 12.24 -5.71
N TYR A 241 -1.75 11.65 -5.20
CA TYR A 241 -1.72 10.39 -4.46
C TYR A 241 -1.91 9.21 -5.42
N THR A 242 -1.39 8.06 -5.03
CA THR A 242 -1.48 6.82 -5.83
C THR A 242 -2.84 6.14 -5.73
N ARG A 243 -3.59 6.39 -4.64
CA ARG A 243 -4.92 5.79 -4.46
C ARG A 243 -5.97 6.58 -5.28
N PRO A 244 -6.86 5.89 -5.99
CA PRO A 244 -7.89 6.55 -6.78
C PRO A 244 -9.00 7.13 -5.89
N TRP A 245 -9.73 8.09 -6.44
CA TRP A 245 -10.95 8.62 -5.85
C TRP A 245 -12.06 8.73 -6.91
N GLN A 246 -13.31 8.74 -6.45
CA GLN A 246 -14.49 8.99 -7.26
C GLN A 246 -15.56 9.70 -6.41
N TRP A 247 -16.59 10.23 -7.04
CA TRP A 247 -17.78 10.69 -6.30
C TRP A 247 -18.56 9.49 -5.74
N ALA A 248 -19.13 9.64 -4.54
CA ALA A 248 -20.14 8.73 -4.04
C ALA A 248 -21.41 8.83 -4.92
N ASP A 249 -22.14 7.72 -5.02
CA ASP A 249 -23.42 7.63 -5.75
C ASP A 249 -24.57 8.30 -5.00
#